data_AF-A0A357C938-F1
#
_entry.id   AF-A0A357C938-F1
#
_cell.length_a   1.000
_cell.length_b   1.000
_cell.length_c   1.000
_cell.angle_alpha   90.00
_cell.angle_beta   90.00
_cell.angle_gamma   90.00
#
_symmetry.space_group_name_H-M   'P 1'
#
loop_
_entity.id
_entity.type
_entity.pdbx_description
1 polymer ?
#
loop_
_entity_poly.entity_id
_entity_poly.type
_entity_poly.pdbx_seq_one_letter_code
_entity_poly.pdbx_strand_id
1 'polypeptide(L)'
;MHSRKSKTGKLFVRILLVFVILVIALAALNYKLIIGIYHGMTLFEPEKLAENFCRADQRFRSRLVAAGGDVSAFTYDLQGLPEHYQYAGETKSITQFVEHTDTTGLIVTSGDVILYEEYFQGNAAMSRSIVWSVSKSVVSALMGIAIADGYIKDVS
;
A
#
# COMPACT_ATOMS: atom_id res chain seq x y z
N MET A 1 -54.00 37.69 -18.61
CA MET A 1 -52.61 38.17 -18.40
C MET A 1 -51.65 36.99 -18.53
N HIS A 2 -51.14 36.71 -19.74
CA HIS A 2 -50.26 35.55 -19.99
C HIS A 2 -48.84 35.85 -19.53
N SER A 3 -48.39 35.14 -18.48
CA SER A 3 -47.02 35.20 -17.98
C SER A 3 -46.06 34.66 -19.05
N ARG A 4 -45.36 35.58 -19.72
CA ARG A 4 -44.31 35.30 -20.69
C ARG A 4 -43.10 34.75 -19.92
N LYS A 5 -43.14 33.48 -19.49
CA LYS A 5 -42.00 32.80 -18.87
C LYS A 5 -40.77 32.99 -19.77
N SER A 6 -39.81 33.76 -19.27
CA SER A 6 -38.61 34.22 -19.98
C SER A 6 -37.92 33.07 -20.70
N LYS A 7 -37.93 33.09 -22.04
CA LYS A 7 -37.21 32.12 -22.89
C LYS A 7 -35.71 32.07 -22.50
N THR A 8 -35.16 33.19 -22.05
CA THR A 8 -33.78 33.35 -21.58
C THR A 8 -33.49 32.55 -20.31
N GLY A 9 -34.42 32.54 -19.33
CA GLY A 9 -34.24 31.74 -18.11
C GLY A 9 -34.23 30.24 -18.38
N LYS A 10 -35.09 29.77 -19.29
CA LYS A 10 -35.09 28.36 -19.73
C LYS A 10 -33.81 27.98 -20.48
N LEU A 11 -33.25 28.90 -21.27
CA LEU A 11 -31.99 28.70 -21.96
C LEU A 11 -30.81 28.62 -20.98
N PHE A 12 -30.76 29.51 -20.00
CA PHE A 12 -29.73 29.49 -18.94
C PHE A 12 -29.75 28.18 -18.15
N VAL A 13 -30.93 27.71 -17.74
CA VAL A 13 -31.09 26.42 -17.06
C VAL A 13 -30.60 25.25 -17.93
N ARG A 14 -30.88 25.26 -19.24
CA ARG A 14 -30.39 24.23 -20.16
C ARG A 14 -28.87 24.24 -20.29
N ILE A 15 -28.26 25.42 -20.41
CA ILE A 15 -26.80 25.57 -20.47
C ILE A 15 -26.17 25.06 -19.18
N LEU A 16 -26.73 25.42 -18.02
CA LEU A 16 -26.24 24.95 -16.72
C LEU A 16 -26.35 23.42 -16.61
N LEU A 17 -27.48 22.82 -17.04
CA LEU A 17 -27.65 21.37 -17.04
C LEU A 17 -26.62 20.68 -17.93
N VAL A 18 -26.41 21.18 -19.15
CA VAL A 18 -25.39 20.64 -20.08
C VAL A 18 -23.99 20.76 -19.47
N PHE A 19 -23.68 21.88 -18.82
CA PHE A 19 -22.41 22.09 -18.13
C PHE A 19 -22.22 21.10 -16.98
N VAL A 20 -23.23 20.91 -16.13
CA VAL A 20 -23.17 19.94 -15.02
C VAL A 20 -22.99 18.51 -15.56
N ILE A 21 -23.70 18.13 -16.62
CA ILE A 21 -23.54 16.82 -17.26
C ILE A 21 -22.12 16.65 -17.80
N LEU A 22 -21.55 17.67 -18.44
CA LEU A 22 -20.17 17.65 -18.93
C LEU A 22 -19.16 17.49 -17.79
N VAL A 23 -19.34 18.20 -16.68
CA VAL A 23 -18.47 18.07 -15.50
C VAL A 23 -18.55 16.66 -14.90
N ILE A 24 -19.77 16.12 -14.74
CA ILE A 24 -19.96 14.75 -14.24
C ILE A 24 -19.34 13.74 -15.20
N ALA A 25 -19.54 13.89 -16.51
CA ALA A 25 -18.93 13.02 -17.51
C ALA A 25 -17.40 13.08 -17.45
N LEU A 26 -16.81 14.26 -17.35
CA LEU A 26 -15.36 14.42 -17.19
C LEU A 26 -14.85 13.78 -15.89
N ALA A 27 -15.54 13.96 -14.77
CA ALA A 27 -15.20 13.32 -13.51
C ALA A 27 -15.30 11.80 -13.60
N ALA A 28 -16.37 11.28 -14.22
CA ALA A 28 -16.57 9.85 -14.43
C ALA A 28 -15.51 9.25 -15.36
N LEU A 29 -15.08 9.96 -16.40
CA LEU A 29 -13.99 9.52 -17.29
C LEU A 29 -12.63 9.51 -16.57
N ASN A 30 -12.44 10.38 -15.57
CA ASN A 30 -11.20 10.53 -14.81
C ASN A 30 -11.26 9.96 -13.38
N TYR A 31 -12.27 9.16 -13.04
CA TYR A 31 -12.54 8.74 -11.66
C TYR A 31 -11.35 8.03 -11.00
N LYS A 32 -10.59 7.21 -11.74
CA LYS A 32 -9.39 6.52 -11.23
C LYS A 32 -8.30 7.50 -10.81
N LEU A 33 -8.10 8.57 -11.56
CA LEU A 33 -7.14 9.62 -11.23
C LEU A 33 -7.57 10.35 -9.96
N ILE A 34 -8.85 10.71 -9.86
CA ILE A 34 -9.42 11.40 -8.69
C ILE A 34 -9.27 10.53 -7.43
N ILE A 35 -9.61 9.25 -7.51
CA ILE A 35 -9.45 8.29 -6.41
C ILE A 35 -7.97 8.13 -6.03
N GLY A 36 -7.08 8.02 -7.02
CA GLY A 36 -5.64 7.95 -6.78
C GLY A 36 -5.08 9.20 -6.07
N ILE A 37 -5.54 10.39 -6.45
CA ILE A 37 -5.19 11.66 -5.78
C ILE A 37 -5.71 11.66 -4.35
N TYR A 38 -6.97 11.26 -4.13
CA TYR A 38 -7.54 11.14 -2.79
C TYR A 38 -6.72 10.21 -1.89
N HIS A 39 -6.38 9.01 -2.38
CA HIS A 39 -5.54 8.07 -1.63
C HIS A 39 -4.10 8.57 -1.43
N GLY A 40 -3.55 9.36 -2.35
CA GLY A 40 -2.26 10.01 -2.18
C GLY A 40 -2.27 11.09 -1.09
N MET A 41 -3.30 11.94 -1.08
CA MET A 41 -3.47 13.00 -0.07
C MET A 41 -3.71 12.42 1.33
N THR A 42 -4.45 11.32 1.40
CA THR A 42 -4.82 10.66 2.67
C THR A 42 -3.84 9.57 3.09
N LEU A 43 -2.77 9.33 2.31
CA LEU A 43 -1.83 8.21 2.50
C LEU A 43 -1.20 8.17 3.90
N PHE A 44 -0.97 9.34 4.49
CA PHE A 44 -0.34 9.49 5.81
C PHE A 44 -1.30 9.96 6.91
N GLU A 45 -2.62 9.87 6.69
CA GLU A 45 -3.59 10.14 7.75
C GLU A 45 -3.37 9.15 8.92
N PRO A 46 -3.12 9.61 10.15
CA PRO A 46 -2.75 8.74 11.27
C PRO A 46 -3.76 7.60 11.51
N GLU A 47 -5.06 7.91 11.43
CA GLU A 47 -6.14 6.94 11.67
C GLU A 47 -6.22 5.82 10.63
N LYS A 48 -5.60 6.00 9.45
CA LYS A 48 -5.68 5.05 8.33
C LYS A 48 -4.31 4.51 7.93
N LEU A 49 -3.24 4.91 8.60
CA LEU A 49 -1.86 4.68 8.15
C LEU A 49 -1.58 3.20 7.87
N ALA A 50 -1.86 2.32 8.83
CA ALA A 50 -1.68 0.88 8.68
C ALA A 50 -2.52 0.30 7.53
N GLU A 51 -3.79 0.72 7.41
CA GLU A 51 -4.68 0.26 6.35
C GLU A 51 -4.22 0.71 4.97
N ASN A 52 -3.78 1.97 4.86
CA ASN A 52 -3.25 2.56 3.65
C ASN A 52 -2.03 1.80 3.16
N PHE A 53 -1.14 1.41 4.08
CA PHE A 53 0.13 0.75 3.76
C PHE A 53 -0.04 -0.74 3.49
N CYS A 54 -0.90 -1.44 4.25
CA CYS A 54 -1.16 -2.88 4.07
C CYS A 54 -2.03 -3.21 2.84
N ARG A 55 -2.61 -2.19 2.20
CA ARG A 55 -3.47 -2.31 0.99
C ARG A 55 -3.08 -1.33 -0.10
N ALA A 56 -1.81 -0.92 -0.16
CA ALA A 56 -1.34 0.09 -1.10
C ALA A 56 -1.57 -0.34 -2.56
N ASP A 57 -1.47 -1.63 -2.85
CA ASP A 57 -1.70 -2.24 -4.16
C ASP A 57 -3.13 -2.06 -4.69
N GLN A 58 -4.11 -1.93 -3.78
CA GLN A 58 -5.53 -1.71 -4.10
C GLN A 58 -5.86 -0.23 -4.32
N ARG A 59 -5.03 0.67 -3.78
CA ARG A 59 -5.27 2.13 -3.72
C ARG A 59 -4.48 2.89 -4.78
N PHE A 60 -3.32 2.36 -5.16
CA PHE A 60 -2.46 2.91 -6.19
C PHE A 60 -2.42 1.99 -7.40
N ARG A 61 -2.11 2.57 -8.56
CA ARG A 61 -1.86 1.79 -9.77
C ARG A 61 -0.63 0.90 -9.53
N SER A 62 -0.86 -0.40 -9.51
CA SER A 62 0.16 -1.41 -9.26
C SER A 62 0.21 -2.40 -10.42
N ARG A 63 1.30 -3.16 -10.50
CA ARG A 63 1.43 -4.33 -11.36
C ARG A 63 1.78 -5.51 -10.46
N LEU A 64 1.03 -6.60 -10.60
CA LEU A 64 1.34 -7.83 -9.88
C LEU A 64 2.63 -8.44 -10.45
N VAL A 65 3.59 -8.69 -9.56
CA VAL A 65 4.69 -9.63 -9.81
C VAL A 65 4.22 -10.97 -9.26
N ALA A 66 3.87 -11.90 -10.15
CA ALA A 66 3.38 -13.21 -9.74
C ALA A 66 4.51 -14.05 -9.14
N ALA A 67 4.18 -14.88 -8.16
CA ALA A 67 5.09 -15.92 -7.68
C ALA A 67 5.41 -16.92 -8.81
N GLY A 68 6.60 -17.52 -8.77
CA GLY A 68 6.98 -18.61 -9.67
C GLY A 68 6.17 -19.89 -9.44
N GLY A 69 6.32 -20.87 -10.34
CA GLY A 69 5.63 -22.16 -10.22
C GLY A 69 6.17 -23.03 -9.07
N ASP A 70 7.49 -23.06 -8.89
CA ASP A 70 8.14 -23.77 -7.80
C ASP A 70 8.39 -22.81 -6.63
N VAL A 71 7.73 -23.06 -5.50
CA VAL A 71 7.83 -22.24 -4.28
C VAL A 71 8.51 -23.06 -3.20
N SER A 72 9.56 -22.50 -2.60
CA SER A 72 10.14 -23.05 -1.36
C SER A 72 9.27 -22.63 -0.19
N ALA A 73 8.59 -23.59 0.44
CA ALA A 73 7.75 -23.32 1.59
C ALA A 73 8.59 -23.21 2.87
N PHE A 74 8.19 -22.32 3.79
CA PHE A 74 8.69 -22.34 5.16
C PHE A 74 8.06 -23.50 5.93
N THR A 75 8.82 -24.06 6.87
CA THR A 75 8.29 -24.90 7.95
C THR A 75 8.02 -24.04 9.19
N TYR A 76 7.29 -24.58 10.17
CA TYR A 76 6.84 -23.84 11.34
C TYR A 76 7.27 -24.55 12.62
N ASP A 77 7.92 -23.82 13.52
CA ASP A 77 8.21 -24.22 14.90
C ASP A 77 7.92 -23.01 15.81
N LEU A 78 6.64 -22.68 15.94
CA LEU A 78 6.19 -21.45 16.57
C LEU A 78 6.46 -21.44 18.08
N GLN A 79 7.08 -20.36 18.53
CA GLN A 79 7.45 -20.08 19.91
C GLN A 79 6.90 -18.72 20.31
N GLY A 80 6.65 -18.53 21.61
CA GLY A 80 6.32 -17.21 22.13
C GLY A 80 7.54 -16.29 22.13
N LEU A 81 7.34 -15.01 21.84
CA LEU A 81 8.37 -14.01 22.10
C LEU A 81 8.60 -13.88 23.62
N PRO A 82 9.83 -13.57 24.07
CA PRO A 82 10.06 -13.22 25.46
C PRO A 82 9.28 -11.95 25.83
N GLU A 83 8.85 -11.82 27.08
CA GLU A 83 8.11 -10.62 27.51
C GLU A 83 8.97 -9.34 27.42
N HIS A 84 10.29 -9.50 27.61
CA HIS A 84 11.24 -8.43 27.69
C HIS A 84 12.52 -8.68 26.86
N TYR A 85 13.15 -7.60 26.43
CA TYR A 85 14.47 -7.59 25.79
C TYR A 85 15.37 -6.53 26.42
N GLN A 86 16.69 -6.73 26.31
CA GLN A 86 17.68 -5.75 26.77
C GLN A 86 18.12 -4.88 25.60
N TYR A 87 18.06 -3.56 25.77
CA TYR A 87 18.56 -2.60 24.78
C TYR A 87 19.11 -1.36 25.48
N ALA A 88 20.34 -0.98 25.13
CA ALA A 88 21.03 0.18 25.69
C ALA A 88 21.10 0.18 27.25
N GLY A 89 21.21 -1.00 27.87
CA GLY A 89 21.27 -1.15 29.33
C GLY A 89 19.89 -1.11 30.02
N GLU A 90 18.80 -1.04 29.26
CA GLU A 90 17.43 -1.01 29.77
C GLU A 90 16.65 -2.27 29.40
N THR A 91 15.87 -2.79 30.34
CA THR A 91 14.87 -3.84 30.10
C THR A 91 13.62 -3.21 29.48
N LYS A 92 13.26 -3.62 28.26
CA LYS A 92 12.10 -3.08 27.51
C LYS A 92 11.08 -4.18 27.24
N SER A 93 9.80 -3.82 27.17
CA SER A 93 8.72 -4.77 26.84
C SER A 93 8.58 -4.94 25.33
N ILE A 94 8.43 -6.19 24.88
CA ILE A 94 8.14 -6.50 23.47
C ILE A 94 6.75 -6.02 23.08
N THR A 95 5.74 -6.24 23.92
CA THR A 95 4.37 -5.74 23.67
C THR A 95 4.37 -4.23 23.50
N GLN A 96 5.05 -3.49 24.39
CA GLN A 96 5.18 -2.04 24.23
C GLN A 96 5.92 -1.66 22.95
N PHE A 97 6.96 -2.39 22.56
CA PHE A 97 7.65 -2.12 21.29
C PHE A 97 6.70 -2.25 20.09
N VAL A 98 5.92 -3.33 20.01
CA VAL A 98 4.96 -3.57 18.93
C VAL A 98 3.91 -2.44 18.87
N GLU A 99 3.37 -2.04 20.03
CA GLU A 99 2.40 -0.95 20.14
C GLU A 99 2.99 0.42 19.77
N HIS A 100 4.15 0.79 20.32
CA HIS A 100 4.74 2.12 20.15
C HIS A 100 5.31 2.35 18.75
N THR A 101 5.58 1.29 18.00
CA THR A 101 6.14 1.37 16.64
C THR A 101 5.08 1.20 15.55
N ASP A 102 3.80 1.10 15.92
CA ASP A 102 2.72 0.79 15.01
C ASP A 102 3.03 -0.44 14.12
N THR A 103 3.67 -1.46 14.73
CA THR A 103 4.05 -2.66 14.01
C THR A 103 2.80 -3.33 13.45
N THR A 104 2.79 -3.60 12.14
CA THR A 104 1.66 -4.25 11.45
C THR A 104 1.88 -5.75 11.25
N GLY A 105 3.11 -6.25 11.41
CA GLY A 105 3.42 -7.66 11.39
C GLY A 105 4.87 -7.90 11.78
N LEU A 106 5.11 -9.00 12.47
CA LEU A 106 6.43 -9.40 12.94
C LEU A 106 6.63 -10.88 12.67
N ILE A 107 7.71 -11.21 11.97
CA ILE A 107 8.10 -12.58 11.65
C ILE A 107 9.55 -12.79 12.08
N VAL A 108 9.82 -13.87 12.79
CA VAL A 108 11.16 -14.31 13.18
C VAL A 108 11.42 -15.66 12.53
N THR A 109 12.56 -15.79 11.85
CA THR A 109 12.93 -17.01 11.13
C THR A 109 14.33 -17.47 11.52
N SER A 110 14.56 -18.78 11.45
CA SER A 110 15.87 -19.41 11.51
C SER A 110 16.00 -20.36 10.32
N GLY A 111 16.74 -19.95 9.30
CA GLY A 111 16.78 -20.67 8.03
C GLY A 111 15.41 -20.67 7.34
N ASP A 112 14.90 -21.85 7.02
CA ASP A 112 13.58 -22.10 6.42
C ASP A 112 12.49 -22.41 7.46
N VAL A 113 12.75 -22.15 8.73
CA VAL A 113 11.80 -22.34 9.84
C VAL A 113 11.30 -20.98 10.33
N ILE A 114 9.99 -20.78 10.35
CA ILE A 114 9.33 -19.66 11.04
C ILE A 114 9.20 -20.01 12.52
N LEU A 115 9.82 -19.19 13.37
CA LEU A 115 9.81 -19.33 14.84
C LEU A 115 8.74 -18.48 15.51
N TYR A 116 8.35 -17.37 14.89
CA TYR A 116 7.26 -16.51 15.36
C TYR A 116 6.67 -15.76 14.19
N GLU A 117 5.35 -15.63 14.16
CA GLU A 117 4.61 -14.90 13.13
C GLU A 117 3.32 -14.37 13.73
N GLU A 118 3.21 -13.05 13.87
CA GLU A 118 1.97 -12.38 14.26
C GLU A 118 1.72 -11.14 13.41
N TYR A 119 0.44 -10.83 13.22
CA TYR A 119 -0.04 -9.71 12.44
C TYR A 119 -0.94 -8.82 13.28
N PHE A 120 -0.79 -7.51 13.11
CA PHE A 120 -1.46 -6.50 13.91
C PHE A 120 -2.12 -5.46 13.01
N GLN A 121 -2.94 -4.59 13.59
CA GLN A 121 -3.58 -3.45 12.90
C GLN A 121 -4.33 -3.84 11.60
N GLY A 122 -4.96 -5.01 11.57
CA GLY A 122 -5.74 -5.49 10.42
C GLY A 122 -4.92 -5.97 9.23
N ASN A 123 -3.61 -6.18 9.42
CA ASN A 123 -2.73 -6.90 8.50
C ASN A 123 -2.91 -8.42 8.63
N ALA A 124 -2.42 -9.18 7.66
CA ALA A 124 -2.51 -10.64 7.61
C ALA A 124 -1.42 -11.21 6.70
N ALA A 125 -1.20 -12.53 6.77
CA ALA A 125 -0.18 -13.23 5.97
C ALA A 125 -0.28 -13.01 4.46
N MET A 126 -1.50 -12.83 3.94
CA MET A 126 -1.75 -12.64 2.50
C MET A 126 -1.89 -11.16 2.10
N SER A 127 -1.73 -10.23 3.04
CA SER A 127 -1.77 -8.80 2.75
C SER A 127 -0.53 -8.36 1.96
N ARG A 128 -0.70 -7.36 1.09
CA ARG A 128 0.40 -6.80 0.28
C ARG A 128 0.76 -5.41 0.80
N SER A 129 1.69 -5.39 1.74
CA SER A 129 2.15 -4.16 2.38
C SER A 129 3.23 -3.46 1.57
N ILE A 130 3.18 -2.13 1.53
CA ILE A 130 4.27 -1.32 1.02
C ILE A 130 5.51 -1.46 1.93
N VAL A 131 6.64 -1.88 1.35
CA VAL A 131 7.91 -2.06 2.08
C VAL A 131 8.88 -0.87 1.90
N TRP A 132 8.39 0.20 1.27
CA TRP A 132 9.14 1.45 1.04
C TRP A 132 10.52 1.17 0.42
N SER A 133 11.59 1.67 1.05
CA SER A 133 12.96 1.57 0.56
C SER A 133 13.55 0.17 0.60
N VAL A 134 12.94 -0.79 1.30
CA VAL A 134 13.37 -2.20 1.24
C VAL A 134 13.29 -2.72 -0.20
N SER A 135 12.35 -2.20 -1.00
CA SER A 135 12.24 -2.51 -2.44
C SER A 135 13.55 -2.27 -3.22
N LYS A 136 14.40 -1.34 -2.78
CA LYS A 136 15.67 -1.04 -3.46
C LYS A 136 16.66 -2.21 -3.36
N SER A 137 16.64 -2.96 -2.26
CA SER A 137 17.46 -4.15 -2.10
C SER A 137 17.09 -5.22 -3.12
N VAL A 138 15.79 -5.39 -3.40
CA VAL A 138 15.29 -6.30 -4.44
C VAL A 138 15.78 -5.85 -5.83
N VAL A 139 15.65 -4.56 -6.16
CA VAL A 139 16.14 -4.02 -7.44
C VAL A 139 17.67 -4.16 -7.57
N SER A 140 18.41 -3.92 -6.49
CA SER A 140 19.87 -4.09 -6.45
C SER A 140 20.29 -5.53 -6.71
N ALA A 141 19.60 -6.50 -6.08
CA ALA A 141 19.85 -7.92 -6.32
C ALA A 141 19.58 -8.31 -7.78
N LEU A 142 18.46 -7.86 -8.35
CA LEU A 142 18.13 -8.09 -9.76
C LEU A 142 19.16 -7.47 -10.72
N MET A 143 19.67 -6.28 -10.39
CA MET A 143 20.75 -5.64 -11.13
C MET A 143 22.02 -6.50 -11.11
N GLY A 144 22.41 -6.99 -9.93
CA GLY A 144 23.56 -7.88 -9.77
C GLY A 144 23.44 -9.17 -10.60
N ILE A 145 22.26 -9.79 -10.59
CA ILE A 145 21.96 -10.97 -11.43
C ILE A 145 22.10 -10.62 -12.92
N ALA A 146 21.51 -9.51 -13.37
CA ALA A 146 21.57 -9.10 -14.77
C ALA A 146 23.00 -8.80 -15.27
N ILE A 147 23.86 -8.26 -14.40
CA ILE A 147 25.29 -8.07 -14.70
C ILE A 147 26.01 -9.42 -14.78
N ALA A 148 25.79 -10.30 -13.79
CA ALA A 148 26.42 -11.62 -13.76
C ALA A 148 26.05 -12.47 -14.99
N ASP A 149 24.81 -12.37 -15.45
CA ASP A 149 24.30 -13.06 -16.63
C ASP A 149 24.70 -12.37 -17.97
N GLY A 150 25.38 -11.22 -17.92
CA GLY A 150 25.86 -10.48 -19.09
C GLY A 150 24.79 -9.68 -19.84
N TYR A 151 23.58 -9.53 -19.28
CA TYR A 151 22.55 -8.64 -19.82
C TYR A 151 22.94 -7.16 -19.70
N ILE A 152 23.74 -6.82 -18.68
CA ILE A 152 24.32 -5.49 -18.50
C ILE A 152 25.84 -5.63 -18.52
N LYS A 153 26.47 -4.97 -19.49
CA LYS A 153 27.90 -5.12 -19.79
C LYS A 153 28.78 -4.07 -19.13
N ASP A 154 28.18 -2.94 -18.76
CA ASP A 154 28.89 -1.80 -18.20
C ASP A 154 27.93 -0.97 -17.34
N VAL A 155 28.44 -0.46 -16.22
CA VAL A 155 27.73 0.38 -15.23
C VAL A 155 28.54 1.64 -14.88
N SER A 156 29.54 1.93 -15.71
CA SER A 156 30.48 3.04 -15.56
C SER A 156 29.90 4.35 -16.11
#